data_AF-A0A4U0GCX0-F1
#
_entry.id   AF-A0A4U0GCX0-F1
#
_cell.length_a   1.000
_cell.length_b   1.000
_cell.length_c   1.000
_cell.angle_alpha   90.00
_cell.angle_beta   90.00
_cell.angle_gamma   90.00
#
_symmetry.space_group_name_H-M   'P 1'
#
loop_
_entity.id
_entity.type
_entity.pdbx_description
1 polymer ?
#
loop_
_entity_poly.entity_id
_entity_poly.type
_entity_poly.pdbx_seq_one_letter_code
_entity_poly.pdbx_strand_id
1 'polypeptide(L)'
;MQRALMHAASLHEAAIVEQFGRCTPIMVTATLREDVAPLQADASTPVKLARKWFERQVKHYPKAERPRFRFVRVAELTKRGRLHYHFVFFLPPGMRLPMWDKCGWWRHGMTRMEWCRGASVGYVAKYLSKATNGRPMPKGLRMHATGGLTRDEASAKRYHMAPTWVREYFSKEEQPRPMQGGGWWSRINGYIQTSPYFVKSTTAGRVVVGVYKWYRDQLSIKSTQEDSQNATDDTHDACLRYLSRYVLGQGHEGGPRVLLGTHGSAA
;
A
#
# COMPACT_ATOMS: atom_id res chain seq x y z
N MET A 1 2.14 1.19 8.78
CA MET A 1 3.05 2.07 8.02
C MET A 1 4.40 1.42 7.74
N GLN A 2 5.18 1.07 8.78
CA GLN A 2 6.56 0.57 8.65
C GLN A 2 6.69 -0.63 7.70
N ARG A 3 5.90 -1.69 7.91
CA ARG A 3 5.86 -2.88 7.03
C ARG A 3 5.65 -2.53 5.55
N ALA A 4 4.75 -1.57 5.26
CA ALA A 4 4.44 -1.18 3.89
C ALA A 4 5.61 -0.46 3.20
N LEU A 5 6.35 0.36 3.94
CA LEU A 5 7.51 1.08 3.41
C LEU A 5 8.74 0.20 3.28
N MET A 6 8.99 -0.71 4.24
CA MET A 6 10.08 -1.68 4.12
C MET A 6 9.87 -2.59 2.91
N HIS A 7 8.65 -3.09 2.72
CA HIS A 7 8.35 -3.93 1.57
C HIS A 7 8.44 -3.15 0.24
N ALA A 8 7.97 -1.89 0.20
CA ALA A 8 8.17 -1.04 -0.97
C ALA A 8 9.65 -0.80 -1.29
N ALA A 9 10.47 -0.54 -0.27
CA ALA A 9 11.91 -0.37 -0.42
C ALA A 9 12.57 -1.64 -1.00
N SER A 10 12.20 -2.82 -0.49
CA SER A 10 12.67 -4.10 -1.05
C SER A 10 12.29 -4.27 -2.52
N LEU A 11 11.05 -3.95 -2.90
CA LEU A 11 10.61 -4.02 -4.30
C LEU A 11 11.37 -3.03 -5.19
N HIS A 12 11.69 -1.84 -4.69
CA HIS A 12 12.45 -0.85 -5.44
C HIS A 12 13.91 -1.26 -5.63
N GLU A 13 14.56 -1.74 -4.57
CA GLU A 13 15.93 -2.24 -4.64
C GLU A 13 16.03 -3.46 -5.57
N ALA A 14 15.14 -4.44 -5.41
CA ALA A 14 15.11 -5.64 -6.25
C ALA A 14 14.96 -5.29 -7.74
N ALA A 15 14.02 -4.41 -8.10
CA ALA A 15 13.80 -4.04 -9.49
C ALA A 15 14.99 -3.29 -10.14
N ILE A 16 15.72 -2.47 -9.37
CA ILE A 16 16.92 -1.80 -9.87
C ILE A 16 18.09 -2.78 -9.98
N VAL A 17 18.24 -3.69 -9.01
CA VAL A 17 19.28 -4.74 -9.04
C VAL A 17 19.04 -5.71 -10.20
N GLU A 18 17.80 -6.13 -10.41
CA GLU A 18 17.42 -6.99 -11.54
C GLU A 18 17.80 -6.35 -12.89
N GLN A 19 17.57 -5.04 -13.01
CA GLN A 19 17.81 -4.33 -14.26
C GLN A 19 19.29 -3.93 -14.49
N PHE A 20 20.01 -3.52 -13.44
CA PHE A 20 21.36 -2.92 -13.57
C PHE A 20 22.45 -3.67 -12.82
N GLY A 21 22.14 -4.83 -12.22
CA GLY A 21 23.03 -5.60 -11.35
C GLY A 21 23.31 -4.97 -9.98
N ARG A 22 23.05 -3.67 -9.82
CA ARG A 22 23.30 -2.92 -8.58
C ARG A 22 22.33 -1.75 -8.41
N CYS A 23 21.94 -1.48 -7.18
CA CYS A 23 21.22 -0.28 -6.78
C CYS A 23 22.16 0.68 -6.03
N THR A 24 22.04 1.99 -6.27
CA THR A 24 22.72 3.03 -5.49
C THR A 24 21.67 3.92 -4.81
N PRO A 25 21.14 3.49 -3.65
CA PRO A 25 20.13 4.27 -2.94
C PRO A 25 20.74 5.54 -2.37
N ILE A 26 20.05 6.66 -2.56
CA ILE A 26 20.44 7.95 -2.01
C ILE A 26 19.35 8.49 -1.11
N MET A 27 19.76 8.93 0.07
CA MET A 27 18.89 9.54 1.04
C MET A 27 18.98 11.05 0.94
N VAL A 28 17.82 11.70 0.92
CA VAL A 28 17.70 13.15 1.07
C VAL A 28 16.88 13.41 2.32
N THR A 29 17.49 14.10 3.29
CA THR A 29 16.80 14.63 4.45
C THR A 29 16.47 16.09 4.18
N ALA A 30 15.19 16.42 4.12
CA ALA A 30 14.72 17.80 3.98
C ALA A 30 14.17 18.28 5.31
N THR A 31 14.78 19.34 5.85
CA THR A 31 14.46 19.90 7.15
C THR A 31 13.80 21.26 6.97
N LEU A 32 12.65 21.48 7.60
CA LEU A 32 11.99 22.78 7.63
C LEU A 32 12.75 23.76 8.53
N ARG A 33 12.75 25.06 8.16
CA ARG A 33 13.11 26.15 9.08
C ARG A 33 12.07 26.28 10.20
N GLU A 34 12.43 27.00 11.25
CA GLU A 34 11.59 27.14 12.45
C GLU A 34 10.34 27.99 12.21
N ASP A 35 10.41 28.92 11.25
CA ASP A 35 9.34 29.85 10.87
C ASP A 35 8.32 29.27 9.87
N VAL A 36 8.58 28.07 9.33
CA VAL A 36 7.72 27.47 8.30
C VAL A 36 6.76 26.46 8.92
N ALA A 37 5.46 26.68 8.72
CA ALA A 37 4.44 25.76 9.21
C ALA A 37 4.53 24.39 8.48
N PRO A 38 4.39 23.25 9.18
CA PRO A 38 4.49 21.91 8.59
C PRO A 38 3.63 21.66 7.34
N LEU A 39 2.41 22.22 7.31
CA LEU A 39 1.48 22.05 6.19
C LEU A 39 1.78 22.96 4.99
N GLN A 40 2.57 24.02 5.17
CA GLN A 40 3.02 24.89 4.07
C GLN A 40 4.13 24.23 3.23
N ALA A 41 4.90 23.32 3.83
CA ALA A 41 5.98 22.62 3.14
C ALA A 41 5.44 21.42 2.35
N ASP A 42 5.01 21.68 1.12
CA ASP A 42 4.60 20.62 0.20
C ASP A 42 5.79 19.77 -0.25
N ALA A 43 5.96 18.62 0.40
CA ALA A 43 6.95 17.62 0.04
C ALA A 43 6.67 16.91 -1.30
N SER A 44 5.57 17.21 -2.00
CA SER A 44 5.28 16.67 -3.35
C SER A 44 6.01 17.45 -4.45
N THR A 45 6.17 18.77 -4.29
CA THR A 45 6.84 19.65 -5.26
C THR A 45 8.29 19.24 -5.56
N PRO A 46 9.20 19.08 -4.57
CA PRO A 46 10.56 18.63 -4.86
C PRO A 46 10.61 17.23 -5.48
N VAL A 47 9.69 16.34 -5.13
CA VAL A 47 9.59 15.00 -5.73
C VAL A 47 9.18 15.07 -7.20
N LYS A 48 8.26 15.96 -7.57
CA LYS A 48 7.88 16.20 -8.97
C LYS A 48 9.07 16.73 -9.77
N LEU A 49 9.85 17.65 -9.21
CA LEU A 49 11.05 18.19 -9.86
C LEU A 49 12.15 17.14 -10.00
N ALA A 50 12.40 16.33 -8.96
CA ALA A 50 13.32 15.21 -9.00
C ALA A 50 12.92 14.16 -10.05
N ARG A 51 11.62 13.86 -10.16
CA ARG A 51 11.09 12.98 -11.22
C ARG A 51 11.37 13.54 -12.61
N LYS A 52 11.04 14.82 -12.86
CA LYS A 52 11.28 15.46 -14.16
C LYS A 52 12.76 15.45 -14.53
N TRP A 53 13.64 15.72 -13.56
CA TRP A 53 15.08 15.62 -13.77
C TRP A 53 15.50 14.20 -14.11
N PHE A 54 15.03 13.21 -13.35
CA PHE A 54 15.35 11.80 -13.57
C PHE A 54 14.90 11.34 -14.96
N GLU A 55 13.66 11.67 -15.35
CA GLU A 55 13.11 11.35 -16.67
C GLU A 55 13.97 11.93 -17.80
N ARG A 56 14.60 13.09 -17.61
CA ARG A 56 15.57 13.65 -18.56
C ARG A 56 16.87 12.85 -18.58
N GLN A 57 17.38 12.46 -17.42
CA GLN A 57 18.63 11.68 -17.34
C GLN A 57 18.50 10.34 -18.04
N VAL A 58 17.34 9.69 -17.96
CA VAL A 58 17.15 8.34 -18.51
C VAL A 58 16.68 8.32 -19.96
N LYS A 59 16.60 9.48 -20.64
CA LYS A 59 16.10 9.56 -22.02
C LYS A 59 16.94 8.75 -23.01
N HIS A 60 18.23 8.60 -22.75
CA HIS A 60 19.16 7.85 -23.58
C HIS A 60 18.91 6.33 -23.56
N TYR A 61 18.22 5.81 -22.53
CA TYR A 61 17.79 4.42 -22.53
C TYR A 61 16.64 4.20 -23.54
N PRO A 62 16.60 3.03 -24.21
CA PRO A 62 15.45 2.59 -24.98
C PRO A 62 14.17 2.69 -24.17
N LYS A 63 13.06 3.11 -24.78
CA LYS A 63 11.80 3.39 -24.07
C LYS A 63 11.32 2.19 -23.22
N ALA A 64 11.50 0.97 -23.72
CA ALA A 64 11.12 -0.27 -23.04
C ALA A 64 11.98 -0.57 -21.79
N GLU A 65 13.21 -0.06 -21.76
CA GLU A 65 14.19 -0.30 -20.70
C GLU A 65 14.39 0.93 -19.81
N ARG A 66 13.59 1.99 -19.97
CA ARG A 66 13.74 3.18 -19.12
C ARG A 66 13.45 2.81 -17.66
N PRO A 67 14.40 3.01 -16.74
CA PRO A 67 14.14 2.76 -15.34
C PRO A 67 13.06 3.69 -14.82
N ARG A 68 12.32 3.23 -13.81
CA ARG A 68 11.26 4.02 -13.16
C ARG A 68 11.85 4.91 -12.07
N PHE A 69 11.28 6.10 -11.88
CA PHE A 69 11.61 6.96 -10.74
C PHE A 69 11.03 6.38 -9.44
N ARG A 70 11.87 5.68 -8.68
CA ARG A 70 11.50 4.90 -7.49
C ARG A 70 11.92 5.61 -6.21
N PHE A 71 10.97 5.76 -5.27
CA PHE A 71 11.27 6.38 -3.98
C PHE A 71 10.32 5.95 -2.85
N VAL A 72 10.83 6.06 -1.63
CA VAL A 72 10.01 6.10 -0.40
C VAL A 72 10.27 7.39 0.36
N ARG A 73 9.28 7.83 1.14
CA ARG A 73 9.36 9.01 2.00
C ARG A 73 8.72 8.74 3.35
N VAL A 74 9.35 9.22 4.42
CA VAL A 74 8.82 9.27 5.78
C VAL A 74 8.91 10.69 6.32
N ALA A 75 7.91 11.12 7.07
CA ALA A 75 7.93 12.32 7.89
C ALA A 75 8.35 11.95 9.32
N GLU A 76 9.25 12.74 9.90
CA GLU A 76 9.75 12.60 11.26
C GLU A 76 9.77 13.99 11.93
N LEU A 77 9.58 14.06 13.25
CA LEU A 77 9.84 15.28 14.00
C LEU A 77 11.21 15.18 14.68
N THR A 78 12.01 16.23 14.57
CA THR A 78 13.24 16.36 15.37
C THR A 78 12.95 16.41 16.86
N LYS A 79 14.00 16.27 17.69
CA LYS A 79 13.92 16.56 19.13
C LYS A 79 13.34 17.95 19.44
N ARG A 80 13.57 18.93 18.57
CA ARG A 80 13.03 20.30 18.66
C ARG A 80 11.63 20.46 18.06
N GLY A 81 10.99 19.39 17.58
CA GLY A 81 9.65 19.42 16.99
C GLY A 81 9.60 19.90 15.54
N ARG A 82 10.74 20.18 14.90
CA ARG A 82 10.80 20.54 13.46
C ARG A 82 10.49 19.34 12.58
N LEU A 83 9.69 19.55 11.54
CA LEU A 83 9.37 18.53 10.56
C LEU A 83 10.56 18.23 9.64
N HIS A 84 10.91 16.95 9.57
CA HIS A 84 11.89 16.35 8.67
C HIS A 84 11.17 15.42 7.69
N TYR A 85 11.60 15.45 6.45
CA TYR A 85 11.27 14.41 5.49
C TYR A 85 12.53 13.63 5.15
N HIS A 86 12.47 12.32 5.36
CA HIS A 86 13.49 11.38 4.90
C HIS A 86 12.99 10.75 3.60
N PHE A 87 13.60 11.14 2.50
CA PHE A 87 13.39 10.53 1.19
C PHE A 87 14.50 9.53 0.92
N VAL A 88 14.17 8.38 0.37
CA VAL A 88 15.13 7.43 -0.17
C VAL A 88 14.77 7.17 -1.63
N PHE A 89 15.71 7.49 -2.53
CA PHE A 89 15.59 7.27 -3.96
C PHE A 89 16.43 6.07 -4.35
N PHE A 90 15.87 5.20 -5.19
CA PHE A 90 16.52 3.99 -5.67
C PHE A 90 16.93 4.25 -7.11
N LEU A 91 18.22 4.50 -7.32
CA LEU A 91 18.76 4.96 -8.59
C LEU A 91 19.65 3.90 -9.23
N PRO A 92 19.70 3.84 -10.58
CA PRO A 92 20.73 3.10 -11.29
C PRO A 92 22.15 3.58 -10.89
N PRO A 93 23.17 2.71 -11.03
CA PRO A 93 24.55 3.07 -10.75
C PRO A 93 25.01 4.31 -11.53
N GLY A 94 25.85 5.14 -10.90
CA GLY A 94 26.40 6.35 -11.53
C GLY A 94 25.46 7.55 -11.57
N MET A 95 24.19 7.41 -11.18
CA MET A 95 23.24 8.52 -11.15
C MET A 95 23.24 9.24 -9.80
N ARG A 96 23.28 10.58 -9.81
CA ARG A 96 23.24 11.40 -8.60
C ARG A 96 22.24 12.55 -8.72
N LEU A 97 21.32 12.64 -7.76
CA LEU A 97 20.38 13.77 -7.69
C LEU A 97 21.12 15.09 -7.36
N PRO A 98 20.67 16.24 -7.90
CA PRO A 98 21.15 17.53 -7.45
C PRO A 98 20.72 17.79 -6.01
N MET A 99 21.46 18.63 -5.29
CA MET A 99 21.13 19.03 -3.92
C MET A 99 19.93 19.99 -3.95
N TRP A 100 18.82 19.60 -3.32
CA TRP A 100 17.48 20.17 -3.55
C TRP A 100 17.34 21.63 -3.12
N ASP A 101 17.93 22.00 -1.99
CA ASP A 101 17.98 23.40 -1.53
C ASP A 101 18.85 24.27 -2.43
N LYS A 102 19.98 23.73 -2.93
CA LYS A 102 20.87 24.45 -3.86
C LYS A 102 20.27 24.69 -5.25
N CYS A 103 19.47 23.75 -5.76
CA CYS A 103 18.78 23.93 -7.05
C CYS A 103 17.35 24.52 -6.90
N GLY A 104 17.00 25.03 -5.72
CA GLY A 104 15.72 25.70 -5.47
C GLY A 104 14.49 24.79 -5.42
N TRP A 105 14.66 23.47 -5.42
CA TRP A 105 13.56 22.51 -5.32
C TRP A 105 12.99 22.44 -3.91
N TRP A 106 13.81 22.72 -2.88
CA TRP A 106 13.40 22.83 -1.49
C TRP A 106 13.59 24.25 -0.96
N ARG A 107 12.50 25.02 -0.87
CA ARG A 107 12.53 26.45 -0.47
C ARG A 107 12.25 26.68 1.02
N HIS A 108 11.89 25.63 1.74
CA HIS A 108 11.37 25.69 3.11
C HIS A 108 12.43 25.44 4.18
N GLY A 109 13.70 25.24 3.79
CA GLY A 109 14.82 25.07 4.70
C GLY A 109 16.03 24.48 4.01
N MET A 110 16.66 23.52 4.66
CA MET A 110 17.92 22.94 4.18
C MET A 110 17.74 21.46 3.83
N THR A 111 18.62 20.95 2.96
CA THR A 111 18.68 19.52 2.70
C THR A 111 20.05 18.92 3.01
N ARG A 112 20.07 17.64 3.38
CA ARG A 112 21.27 16.83 3.52
C ARG A 112 21.13 15.59 2.66
N MET A 113 22.16 15.30 1.88
CA MET A 113 22.18 14.16 0.96
C MET A 113 23.27 13.17 1.35
N GLU A 114 22.92 11.90 1.44
CA GLU A 114 23.84 10.83 1.84
C GLU A 114 23.58 9.57 1.02
N TRP A 115 24.65 8.87 0.64
CA TRP A 115 24.51 7.52 0.10
C TRP A 115 24.13 6.55 1.22
N CYS A 116 23.16 5.69 0.95
CA CYS A 116 22.85 4.59 1.87
C CYS A 116 23.99 3.58 1.83
N ARG A 117 24.78 3.50 2.90
CA ARG A 117 25.83 2.47 3.06
C ARG A 117 25.16 1.17 3.54
N GLY A 118 25.12 0.15 2.68
CA GLY A 118 24.53 -1.17 2.98
C GLY A 118 23.12 -1.37 2.39
N ALA A 119 22.43 -2.43 2.83
CA ALA A 119 21.09 -2.76 2.34
C ALA A 119 20.10 -1.60 2.58
N SER A 120 19.48 -1.12 1.51
CA SER A 120 18.64 0.09 1.51
C SER A 120 17.46 -0.01 2.49
N VAL A 121 16.94 -1.24 2.67
CA VAL A 121 15.81 -1.60 3.54
C VAL A 121 16.13 -1.38 5.01
N GLY A 122 17.32 -1.77 5.46
CA GLY A 122 17.76 -1.55 6.84
C GLY A 122 17.88 -0.05 7.16
N TYR A 123 18.33 0.73 6.17
CA TYR A 123 18.40 2.18 6.29
C TYR A 123 17.01 2.81 6.40
N VAL A 124 16.05 2.38 5.58
CA VAL A 124 14.64 2.81 5.67
C VAL A 124 14.02 2.43 7.02
N ALA A 125 14.31 1.22 7.54
CA ALA A 125 13.83 0.75 8.83
C ALA A 125 14.32 1.63 9.99
N LYS A 126 15.56 2.13 9.95
CA LYS A 126 16.16 3.00 10.97
C LYS A 126 15.40 4.32 11.17
N TYR A 127 14.87 4.93 10.10
CA TYR A 127 14.13 6.20 10.21
C TYR A 127 12.65 5.98 10.43
N LEU A 128 12.11 4.83 10.00
CA LEU A 128 10.75 4.42 10.34
C LEU A 128 10.54 4.27 11.86
N SER A 129 11.54 3.79 12.59
CA SER A 129 11.46 3.64 14.05
C SER A 129 11.50 4.98 14.81
N LYS A 130 11.86 6.08 14.14
CA LYS A 130 11.94 7.42 14.75
C LYS A 130 10.78 8.34 14.38
N ALA A 131 9.86 7.87 13.53
CA ALA A 131 8.78 8.69 12.98
C ALA A 131 7.89 9.32 14.06
N THR A 132 7.84 8.79 15.28
CA THR A 132 7.06 9.36 16.39
C THR A 132 7.93 9.46 17.64
N ASN A 133 8.82 10.45 17.69
CA ASN A 133 9.64 10.77 18.89
C ASN A 133 8.79 11.29 20.08
N GLY A 134 7.68 10.63 20.42
CA GLY A 134 6.76 10.95 21.52
C GLY A 134 5.89 12.19 21.32
N ARG A 135 6.11 12.99 20.25
CA ARG A 135 5.32 14.17 19.93
C ARG A 135 4.21 13.85 18.92
N PRO A 136 3.01 14.42 19.08
CA PRO A 136 1.93 14.24 18.11
C PRO A 136 2.33 14.87 16.77
N MET A 137 2.08 14.14 15.69
CA MET A 137 2.24 14.66 14.34
C MET A 137 1.20 15.75 14.04
N PRO A 138 1.53 16.79 13.27
CA PRO A 138 0.57 17.79 12.82
C PRO A 138 -0.63 17.13 12.13
N LYS A 139 -1.85 17.53 12.50
CA LYS A 139 -3.08 17.01 11.89
C LYS A 139 -3.07 17.26 10.38
N GLY A 140 -3.47 16.24 9.62
CA GLY A 140 -3.50 16.30 8.14
C GLY A 140 -2.17 16.05 7.45
N LEU A 141 -1.06 15.94 8.20
CA LEU A 141 0.25 15.65 7.60
C LEU A 141 0.31 14.21 7.05
N ARG A 142 0.69 14.07 5.78
CA ARG A 142 0.97 12.76 5.19
C ARG A 142 2.31 12.21 5.70
N MET A 143 2.24 11.30 6.66
CA MET A 143 3.41 10.71 7.32
C MET A 143 4.34 9.91 6.41
N HIS A 144 3.84 9.35 5.30
CA HIS A 144 4.68 8.58 4.39
C HIS A 144 4.17 8.60 2.95
N ALA A 145 5.06 8.30 2.00
CA ALA A 145 4.71 8.10 0.61
C ALA A 145 5.63 7.06 -0.04
N THR A 146 5.13 6.44 -1.11
CA THR A 146 5.86 5.55 -1.99
C THR A 146 5.53 5.93 -3.42
N GLY A 147 6.51 5.90 -4.32
CA GLY A 147 6.26 6.14 -5.74
C GLY A 147 7.21 5.36 -6.64
N GLY A 148 6.77 5.10 -7.86
CA GLY A 148 7.53 4.37 -8.87
C GLY A 148 7.24 2.86 -8.93
N LEU A 149 6.29 2.37 -8.13
CA LEU A 149 5.84 0.98 -8.23
C LEU A 149 5.09 0.73 -9.55
N THR A 150 5.31 -0.43 -10.16
CA THR A 150 4.42 -0.96 -11.22
C THR A 150 3.06 -1.35 -10.65
N ARG A 151 2.10 -1.65 -11.52
CA ARG A 151 0.78 -2.16 -11.09
C ARG A 151 0.93 -3.47 -10.31
N ASP A 152 1.81 -4.36 -10.74
CA ASP A 152 2.03 -5.66 -10.11
C ASP A 152 2.79 -5.53 -8.80
N GLU A 153 3.82 -4.68 -8.74
CA GLU A 153 4.53 -4.34 -7.49
C GLU A 153 3.57 -3.67 -6.48
N ALA A 154 2.67 -2.79 -6.93
CA ALA A 154 1.66 -2.18 -6.08
C ALA A 154 0.64 -3.20 -5.57
N SER A 155 0.28 -4.20 -6.40
CA SER A 155 -0.60 -5.30 -6.02
C SER A 155 0.08 -6.23 -5.02
N ALA A 156 1.34 -6.62 -5.27
CA ALA A 156 2.19 -7.40 -4.38
C ALA A 156 2.30 -6.73 -3.01
N LYS A 157 2.61 -5.43 -2.98
CA LYS A 157 2.64 -4.64 -1.75
C LYS A 157 1.30 -4.65 -1.03
N ARG A 158 0.18 -4.56 -1.75
CA ARG A 158 -1.17 -4.62 -1.13
C ARG A 158 -1.44 -5.99 -0.51
N TYR A 159 -1.14 -7.06 -1.24
CA TYR A 159 -1.24 -8.43 -0.75
C TYR A 159 -0.41 -8.64 0.52
N HIS A 160 0.86 -8.23 0.53
CA HIS A 160 1.73 -8.32 1.71
C HIS A 160 1.24 -7.50 2.91
N MET A 161 0.39 -6.49 2.68
CA MET A 161 -0.23 -5.68 3.72
C MET A 161 -1.63 -6.17 4.10
N ALA A 162 -2.17 -7.18 3.42
CA ALA A 162 -3.46 -7.75 3.72
C ALA A 162 -3.43 -8.50 5.07
N PRO A 163 -4.58 -8.60 5.76
CA PRO A 163 -4.73 -9.44 6.95
C PRO A 163 -4.23 -10.86 6.70
N THR A 164 -3.76 -11.53 7.76
CA THR A 164 -3.21 -12.88 7.63
C THR A 164 -4.19 -13.84 6.98
N TRP A 165 -5.46 -13.83 7.40
CA TRP A 165 -6.49 -14.68 6.77
C TRP A 165 -6.60 -14.44 5.26
N VAL A 166 -6.53 -13.20 4.78
CA VAL A 166 -6.59 -12.93 3.34
C VAL A 166 -5.41 -13.58 2.60
N ARG A 167 -4.23 -13.59 3.21
CA ARG A 167 -3.02 -14.21 2.65
C ARG A 167 -3.01 -15.75 2.78
N GLU A 168 -3.89 -16.30 3.61
CA GLU A 168 -4.12 -17.75 3.71
C GLU A 168 -5.16 -18.21 2.68
N TYR A 169 -6.14 -17.34 2.35
CA TYR A 169 -7.22 -17.62 1.40
C TYR A 169 -6.85 -17.33 -0.05
N PHE A 170 -6.19 -16.21 -0.32
CA PHE A 170 -5.82 -15.80 -1.67
C PHE A 170 -4.34 -15.97 -1.91
N SER A 171 -3.97 -16.27 -3.15
CA SER A 171 -2.60 -16.10 -3.61
C SER A 171 -2.29 -14.63 -3.89
N LYS A 172 -1.01 -14.31 -4.06
CA LYS A 172 -0.56 -12.97 -4.46
C LYS A 172 -1.03 -12.64 -5.87
N GLU A 173 -1.04 -13.65 -6.74
CA GLU A 173 -1.33 -13.59 -8.17
C GLU A 173 -2.79 -13.21 -8.42
N GLU A 174 -3.70 -13.59 -7.51
CA GLU A 174 -5.12 -13.24 -7.52
C GLU A 174 -5.42 -11.74 -7.28
N GLN A 175 -4.38 -10.97 -6.91
CA GLN A 175 -4.48 -9.52 -6.68
C GLN A 175 -5.65 -9.12 -5.77
N PRO A 176 -5.80 -9.71 -4.57
CA PRO A 176 -7.01 -9.52 -3.77
C PRO A 176 -7.22 -8.06 -3.37
N ARG A 177 -8.49 -7.66 -3.27
CA ARG A 177 -8.96 -6.29 -3.01
C ARG A 177 -10.00 -6.28 -1.89
N PRO A 178 -9.90 -5.35 -0.92
CA PRO A 178 -10.94 -5.22 0.08
C PRO A 178 -12.25 -4.80 -0.58
N MET A 179 -13.36 -5.36 -0.10
CA MET A 179 -14.71 -4.99 -0.51
C MET A 179 -15.31 -3.99 0.47
N GLN A 180 -16.16 -3.10 -0.04
CA GLN A 180 -17.03 -2.28 0.81
C GLN A 180 -18.03 -3.19 1.52
N GLY A 181 -18.26 -2.98 2.83
CA GLY A 181 -19.09 -3.86 3.65
C GLY A 181 -18.35 -5.05 4.27
N GLY A 182 -17.07 -5.24 3.96
CA GLY A 182 -16.23 -6.30 4.52
C GLY A 182 -15.99 -7.45 3.55
N GLY A 183 -14.98 -8.26 3.84
CA GLY A 183 -14.50 -9.28 2.90
C GLY A 183 -13.54 -8.73 1.84
N TRP A 184 -13.11 -9.64 0.97
CA TRP A 184 -12.11 -9.42 -0.07
C TRP A 184 -12.51 -10.16 -1.34
N TRP A 185 -12.10 -9.64 -2.50
CA TRP A 185 -12.31 -10.31 -3.78
C TRP A 185 -11.02 -10.38 -4.59
N SER A 186 -10.88 -11.43 -5.38
CA SER A 186 -9.81 -11.58 -6.37
C SER A 186 -10.12 -10.78 -7.62
N ARG A 187 -9.18 -9.93 -8.03
CA ARG A 187 -9.35 -9.12 -9.25
C ARG A 187 -9.20 -9.96 -10.52
N ILE A 188 -8.56 -11.13 -10.42
CA ILE A 188 -8.22 -11.95 -11.58
C ILE A 188 -9.37 -12.89 -11.95
N ASN A 189 -9.97 -13.56 -10.98
CA ASN A 189 -11.00 -14.58 -11.21
C ASN A 189 -12.35 -14.23 -10.56
N GLY A 190 -12.46 -13.10 -9.86
CA GLY A 190 -13.72 -12.65 -9.26
C GLY A 190 -14.12 -13.36 -7.97
N TYR A 191 -13.34 -14.32 -7.46
CA TYR A 191 -13.69 -15.01 -6.22
C TYR A 191 -13.84 -14.05 -5.05
N ILE A 192 -14.91 -14.21 -4.30
CA ILE A 192 -15.25 -13.39 -3.14
C ILE A 192 -15.09 -14.24 -1.88
N GLN A 193 -14.39 -13.68 -0.89
CA GLN A 193 -14.29 -14.23 0.45
C GLN A 193 -14.78 -13.20 1.46
N THR A 194 -15.88 -13.50 2.14
CA THR A 194 -16.39 -12.66 3.23
C THR A 194 -15.43 -12.68 4.42
N SER A 195 -15.44 -11.60 5.21
CA SER A 195 -14.64 -11.53 6.44
C SER A 195 -15.00 -12.70 7.35
N PRO A 196 -14.02 -13.46 7.88
CA PRO A 196 -14.29 -14.46 8.91
C PRO A 196 -14.68 -13.80 10.23
N TYR A 197 -14.42 -12.50 10.39
CA TYR A 197 -14.77 -11.74 11.59
C TYR A 197 -16.06 -10.95 11.37
N PHE A 198 -16.94 -10.95 12.37
CA PHE A 198 -18.15 -10.12 12.40
C PHE A 198 -18.35 -9.48 13.77
N VAL A 199 -19.02 -8.34 13.82
CA VAL A 199 -19.33 -7.67 15.09
C VAL A 199 -20.58 -8.33 15.67
N LYS A 200 -20.45 -8.89 16.89
CA LYS A 200 -21.57 -9.49 17.63
C LYS A 200 -22.35 -8.43 18.41
N SER A 201 -21.66 -7.51 19.08
CA SER A 201 -22.29 -6.42 19.82
C SER A 201 -21.31 -5.26 20.03
N THR A 202 -21.88 -4.08 20.25
CA THR A 202 -21.15 -2.89 20.69
C THR A 202 -21.83 -2.37 21.96
N THR A 203 -21.23 -2.61 23.13
CA THR A 203 -21.80 -2.18 24.42
C THR A 203 -20.75 -1.41 25.20
N ALA A 204 -21.10 -0.20 25.67
CA ALA A 204 -20.28 0.64 26.54
C ALA A 204 -18.81 0.82 26.06
N GLY A 205 -18.62 1.14 24.78
CA GLY A 205 -17.29 1.38 24.20
C GLY A 205 -16.47 0.11 23.92
N ARG A 206 -17.05 -1.08 24.13
CA ARG A 206 -16.43 -2.37 23.79
C ARG A 206 -17.09 -2.97 22.55
N VAL A 207 -16.28 -3.44 21.62
CA VAL A 207 -16.73 -4.19 20.43
C VAL A 207 -16.46 -5.67 20.67
N VAL A 208 -17.51 -6.48 20.70
CA VAL A 208 -17.40 -7.94 20.75
C VAL A 208 -17.36 -8.47 19.33
N VAL A 209 -16.28 -9.17 18.98
CA VAL A 209 -16.07 -9.72 17.63
C VAL A 209 -16.25 -11.24 17.68
N GLY A 210 -17.08 -11.78 16.79
CA GLY A 210 -17.22 -13.21 16.51
C GLY A 210 -16.33 -13.65 15.36
N VAL A 211 -16.01 -14.94 15.30
CA VAL A 211 -15.26 -15.57 14.20
C VAL A 211 -16.10 -16.71 13.61
N TYR A 212 -16.28 -16.71 12.29
CA TYR A 212 -16.72 -17.86 11.52
C TYR A 212 -15.52 -18.80 11.31
N LYS A 213 -15.63 -20.05 11.75
CA LYS A 213 -14.64 -21.09 11.43
C LYS A 213 -14.99 -21.66 10.05
N TRP A 214 -14.33 -21.16 9.01
CA TRP A 214 -14.54 -21.65 7.64
C TRP A 214 -13.67 -22.87 7.37
N TYR A 215 -14.26 -23.91 6.78
CA TYR A 215 -13.56 -25.00 6.11
C TYR A 215 -13.62 -24.75 4.60
N ARG A 216 -12.55 -25.10 3.87
CA ARG A 216 -12.24 -24.72 2.47
C ARG A 216 -13.30 -25.13 1.42
N ASP A 217 -14.33 -25.88 1.79
CA ASP A 217 -15.10 -26.69 0.84
C ASP A 217 -16.52 -26.19 0.54
N GLN A 218 -16.93 -25.00 0.99
CA GLN A 218 -18.29 -24.53 0.75
C GLN A 218 -18.34 -23.06 0.33
N LEU A 219 -18.15 -22.83 -0.97
CA LEU A 219 -18.83 -21.84 -1.82
C LEU A 219 -18.09 -21.75 -3.16
N SER A 220 -18.22 -22.79 -3.99
CA SER A 220 -17.97 -22.64 -5.43
C SER A 220 -19.26 -22.14 -6.07
N ILE A 221 -19.29 -20.89 -6.52
CA ILE A 221 -20.29 -20.46 -7.48
C ILE A 221 -19.84 -21.11 -8.80
N LYS A 222 -20.41 -22.27 -9.14
CA LYS A 222 -20.28 -22.79 -10.50
C LYS A 222 -21.03 -21.80 -11.41
N SER A 223 -20.31 -21.05 -12.24
CA SER A 223 -20.93 -20.37 -13.35
C SER A 223 -21.51 -21.46 -14.26
N THR A 224 -22.83 -21.60 -14.27
CA THR A 224 -23.49 -22.38 -15.31
C THR A 224 -23.15 -21.77 -16.65
N GLN A 225 -22.74 -22.64 -17.55
CA GLN A 225 -22.15 -22.35 -18.83
C GLN A 225 -23.23 -21.87 -19.82
N GLU A 226 -23.89 -20.75 -19.54
CA GLU A 226 -24.88 -20.15 -20.45
C GLU A 226 -24.76 -18.61 -20.61
N ASP A 227 -24.06 -17.90 -19.72
CA ASP A 227 -23.98 -16.42 -19.80
C ASP A 227 -22.68 -15.86 -20.40
N SER A 228 -21.85 -16.70 -21.03
CA SER A 228 -20.52 -16.29 -21.52
C SER A 228 -20.53 -15.48 -22.82
N GLN A 229 -21.69 -15.18 -23.41
CA GLN A 229 -21.75 -14.43 -24.68
C GLN A 229 -22.02 -12.92 -24.55
N ASN A 230 -22.32 -12.38 -23.37
CA ASN A 230 -22.61 -10.94 -23.21
C ASN A 230 -21.89 -10.26 -22.03
N ALA A 231 -20.68 -10.71 -21.68
CA ALA A 231 -19.88 -10.07 -20.62
C ALA A 231 -19.24 -8.75 -21.10
N THR A 232 -20.05 -7.71 -21.26
CA THR A 232 -19.61 -6.30 -21.32
C THR A 232 -19.98 -5.59 -20.03
N ASP A 233 -18.99 -5.06 -19.30
CA ASP A 233 -19.06 -4.14 -18.15
C ASP A 233 -20.00 -4.43 -16.94
N ASP A 234 -20.82 -5.48 -16.97
CA ASP A 234 -21.87 -5.75 -15.98
C ASP A 234 -21.43 -6.57 -14.74
N THR A 235 -20.20 -7.06 -14.69
CA THR A 235 -19.72 -7.87 -13.53
C THR A 235 -19.58 -7.05 -12.24
N HIS A 236 -19.27 -5.76 -12.36
CA HIS A 236 -19.22 -4.85 -11.21
C HIS A 236 -20.63 -4.58 -10.67
N ASP A 237 -21.61 -4.41 -11.56
CA ASP A 237 -23.00 -4.12 -11.21
C ASP A 237 -23.72 -5.38 -10.67
N ALA A 238 -23.41 -6.56 -11.21
CA ALA A 238 -23.87 -7.84 -10.66
C ALA A 238 -23.36 -8.08 -9.23
N CYS A 239 -22.09 -7.76 -8.95
CA CYS A 239 -21.53 -7.83 -7.59
C CYS A 239 -22.21 -6.82 -6.64
N LEU A 240 -22.49 -5.60 -7.10
CA LEU A 240 -23.20 -4.58 -6.31
C LEU A 240 -24.67 -4.96 -6.05
N ARG A 241 -25.35 -5.57 -7.03
CA ARG A 241 -26.72 -6.09 -6.86
C ARG A 241 -26.77 -7.26 -5.89
N TYR A 242 -25.80 -8.20 -5.96
CA TYR A 242 -25.67 -9.28 -4.98
C TYR A 242 -25.43 -8.73 -3.56
N LEU A 243 -24.57 -7.72 -3.43
CA LEU A 243 -24.30 -7.05 -2.15
C LEU A 243 -25.51 -6.28 -1.62
N SER A 244 -26.32 -5.63 -2.47
CA SER A 244 -27.54 -4.93 -2.04
C SER A 244 -28.56 -5.89 -1.41
N ARG A 245 -28.64 -7.13 -1.91
CA ARG A 245 -29.58 -8.14 -1.39
C ARG A 245 -29.10 -8.77 -0.08
N TYR A 246 -27.80 -8.95 0.11
CA TYR A 246 -27.24 -9.58 1.32
C TYR A 246 -26.92 -8.58 2.45
N VAL A 247 -26.56 -7.33 2.14
CA VAL A 247 -26.14 -6.32 3.13
C VAL A 247 -27.34 -5.53 3.69
N LEU A 248 -28.47 -5.44 2.97
CA LEU A 248 -29.63 -4.65 3.40
C LEU A 248 -30.75 -5.45 4.09
N GLY A 249 -30.54 -6.73 4.41
CA GLY A 249 -31.48 -7.49 5.26
C GLY A 249 -32.91 -7.62 4.69
N GLN A 250 -33.09 -7.55 3.37
CA GLN A 250 -34.36 -7.90 2.73
C GLN A 250 -34.41 -9.42 2.60
N GLY A 251 -34.92 -10.07 3.65
CA GLY A 251 -35.20 -11.50 3.63
C GLY A 251 -36.19 -11.84 2.53
N HIS A 252 -35.72 -12.50 1.49
CA HIS A 252 -36.60 -13.23 0.58
C HIS A 252 -36.57 -14.69 1.00
N GLU A 253 -37.71 -15.18 1.49
CA GLU A 253 -37.97 -16.61 1.60
C GLU A 253 -37.77 -17.23 0.20
N GLY A 254 -36.75 -18.07 0.03
CA GLY A 254 -36.48 -18.77 -1.23
C GLY A 254 -35.02 -18.82 -1.71
N GLY A 255 -34.09 -18.10 -1.08
CA GLY A 255 -32.64 -18.25 -1.36
C GLY A 255 -32.04 -19.52 -0.73
N PRO A 256 -30.93 -20.08 -1.27
CA PRO A 256 -30.35 -21.33 -0.79
C PRO A 256 -30.07 -21.28 0.71
N ARG A 257 -30.77 -22.14 1.46
CA ARG A 257 -30.58 -22.33 2.90
C ARG A 257 -29.15 -22.82 3.14
N VAL A 258 -28.32 -21.99 3.73
CA VAL A 258 -27.10 -22.46 4.40
C VAL A 258 -27.56 -23.26 5.61
N LEU A 259 -27.49 -24.58 5.51
CA LEU A 259 -27.76 -25.48 6.63
C LEU A 259 -26.72 -25.25 7.72
N LEU A 260 -27.14 -24.59 8.80
CA LEU A 260 -26.39 -24.52 10.05
C LEU A 260 -26.44 -25.90 10.71
N GLY A 261 -25.41 -26.71 10.51
CA GLY A 261 -25.20 -27.93 11.28
C GLY A 261 -24.82 -27.60 12.72
N THR A 262 -25.78 -27.64 13.63
CA THR A 262 -25.51 -27.68 15.08
C THR A 262 -25.19 -29.12 15.47
N HIS A 263 -23.92 -29.47 15.60
CA HIS A 263 -23.54 -30.64 16.40
C HIS A 263 -23.35 -30.19 17.84
N GLY A 264 -24.46 -30.24 18.59
CA GLY A 264 -24.41 -30.46 20.03
C GLY A 264 -24.22 -31.97 20.24
N SER A 265 -23.06 -32.35 20.76
CA SER A 265 -22.88 -33.64 21.42
C SER A 265 -23.09 -33.40 22.90
N ALA A 266 -24.24 -33.82 23.43
CA ALA A 266 -24.46 -34.00 24.85
C ALA A 266 -24.84 -35.47 25.08
N ALA A 267 -23.90 -36.21 25.67
CA ALA A 267 -24.08 -37.26 26.66
C ALA A 267 -22.71 -37.55 27.26
#